data_AF-A0A1Q8QI57-F1
#
_entry.id   AF-A0A1Q8QI57-F1
#
_cell.length_a   1.000
_cell.length_b   1.000
_cell.length_c   1.000
_cell.angle_alpha   90.00
_cell.angle_beta   90.00
_cell.angle_gamma   90.00
#
_symmetry.space_group_name_H-M   'P 1'
#
loop_
_entity.id
_entity.type
_entity.pdbx_description
1 polymer ?
#
loop_
_entity_poly.entity_id
_entity_poly.type
_entity_poly.pdbx_seq_one_letter_code
_entity_poly.pdbx_strand_id
1 'polypeptide(L)'
;MRITWHIEKKRGNLRPELSYDVVLEGQEKSLALPYVRIDSTIPEPAASWQAHCYPHEHERAGIAPIGVYQLATPTHAAGTLRQSLRLPWRQDNAYPEVEQSFRELRRAFEAALAAAHGSQPMDVRGELALSASLKCEMAPAMMAERLLRIAR
;
A
#
# COMPACT_ATOMS: atom_id res chain seq x y z
N MET A 1 5.20 -9.39 -4.07
CA MET A 1 5.70 -8.00 -4.16
C MET A 1 7.17 -8.04 -4.48
N ARG A 2 7.60 -7.21 -5.44
CA ARG A 2 8.99 -7.08 -5.84
C ARG A 2 9.50 -5.66 -5.61
N ILE A 3 10.64 -5.54 -4.93
CA ILE A 3 11.34 -4.28 -4.71
C ILE A 3 12.65 -4.35 -5.49
N THR A 4 12.90 -3.38 -6.35
CA THR A 4 14.19 -3.20 -7.04
C THR A 4 14.72 -1.83 -6.74
N TRP A 5 16.00 -1.71 -6.41
CA TRP A 5 16.61 -0.44 -6.05
C TRP A 5 18.04 -0.33 -6.61
N HIS A 6 18.50 0.91 -6.76
CA HIS A 6 19.82 1.25 -7.24
C HIS A 6 20.30 2.53 -6.53
N ILE A 7 21.55 2.55 -6.09
CA ILE A 7 22.21 3.75 -5.56
C ILE A 7 23.25 4.20 -6.57
N GLU A 8 23.10 5.42 -7.10
CA GLU A 8 24.10 6.04 -7.97
C GLU A 8 24.87 7.12 -7.22
N LYS A 9 26.20 7.08 -7.29
CA LYS A 9 27.06 8.15 -6.79
C LYS A 9 28.01 8.62 -7.88
N LYS A 10 27.86 9.87 -8.30
CA LYS A 10 28.79 10.53 -9.23
C LYS A 10 30.04 11.04 -8.49
N ARG A 11 31.16 11.16 -9.19
CA ARG A 11 32.43 11.65 -8.63
C ARG A 11 32.28 13.08 -8.08
N GLY A 12 33.05 13.40 -7.05
CA GLY A 12 33.10 14.73 -6.43
C GLY A 12 32.10 14.90 -5.30
N ASN A 13 31.66 16.14 -5.11
CA ASN A 13 30.83 16.56 -3.98
C ASN A 13 29.33 16.25 -4.15
N LEU A 14 28.93 15.57 -5.23
CA LEU A 14 27.53 15.19 -5.46
C LEU A 14 27.06 14.21 -4.40
N ARG A 15 25.80 14.26 -3.96
CA ARG A 15 25.25 13.24 -3.06
C ARG A 15 24.86 11.99 -3.86
N PRO A 16 24.87 10.80 -3.23
CA PRO A 16 24.27 9.62 -3.83
C PRO A 16 22.76 9.77 -3.94
N GLU A 17 22.21 9.16 -4.98
CA GLU A 17 20.77 9.10 -5.25
C GLU A 17 20.31 7.64 -5.22
N LEU A 18 19.35 7.34 -4.35
CA LEU A 18 18.66 6.07 -4.27
C LEU A 18 17.40 6.14 -5.13
N SER A 19 17.39 5.38 -6.22
CA SER A 19 16.18 5.15 -7.02
C SER A 19 15.62 3.77 -6.71
N TYR A 20 14.31 3.66 -6.52
CA TYR A 20 13.68 2.37 -6.29
C TYR A 20 12.27 2.27 -6.87
N ASP A 21 11.91 1.04 -7.19
CA ASP A 21 10.61 0.63 -7.70
C ASP A 21 10.03 -0.47 -6.80
N VAL A 22 8.74 -0.34 -6.48
CA VAL A 22 7.95 -1.37 -5.77
C VAL A 22 6.79 -1.78 -6.67
N VAL A 23 6.70 -3.08 -6.96
CA VAL A 23 5.69 -3.66 -7.86
C VAL A 23 4.91 -4.75 -7.13
N LEU A 24 3.58 -4.71 -7.21
CA LEU A 24 2.70 -5.78 -6.73
C LEU A 24 2.58 -6.86 -7.82
N GLU A 25 2.73 -8.13 -7.43
CA GLU A 25 2.83 -9.27 -8.37
C GLU A 25 1.46 -9.91 -8.71
N GLY A 26 0.36 -9.38 -8.17
CA GLY A 26 -0.99 -9.56 -8.71
C GLY A 26 -1.97 -10.17 -7.72
N GLN A 27 -1.55 -11.15 -6.92
CA GLN A 27 -2.38 -11.73 -5.84
C GLN A 27 -2.78 -10.66 -4.80
N GLU A 28 -1.96 -9.63 -4.65
CA GLU A 28 -2.21 -8.57 -3.68
C GLU A 28 -3.27 -7.58 -4.17
N LYS A 29 -3.47 -7.49 -5.49
CA LYS A 29 -4.50 -6.64 -6.10
C LYS A 29 -5.90 -7.20 -5.87
N SER A 30 -6.06 -8.51 -5.99
CA SER A 30 -7.36 -9.18 -5.78
C SER A 30 -7.83 -9.12 -4.33
N LEU A 31 -6.91 -8.96 -3.39
CA LEU A 31 -7.21 -8.81 -1.96
C LEU A 31 -7.40 -7.35 -1.53
N ALA A 32 -7.38 -6.40 -2.47
CA ALA A 32 -7.54 -4.97 -2.22
C ALA A 32 -6.65 -4.44 -1.08
N LEU A 33 -5.39 -4.90 -1.01
CA LEU A 33 -4.50 -4.56 0.09
C LEU A 33 -4.36 -3.04 0.29
N PRO A 34 -4.41 -2.57 1.55
CA PRO A 34 -4.08 -1.19 1.85
C PRO A 34 -2.65 -0.88 1.47
N TYR A 35 -2.44 0.39 1.20
CA TYR A 35 -1.11 0.99 1.13
C TYR A 35 -0.36 0.79 2.45
N VAL A 36 0.84 0.21 2.40
CA VAL A 36 1.70 0.01 3.57
C VAL A 36 2.81 1.06 3.56
N ARG A 37 3.05 1.69 4.71
CA ARG A 37 4.10 2.67 4.95
C ARG A 37 4.88 2.31 6.19
N ILE A 38 6.18 2.52 6.16
CA ILE A 38 7.04 2.47 7.34
C ILE A 38 7.92 3.71 7.40
N ASP A 39 8.31 4.09 8.62
CA ASP A 39 9.47 4.95 8.82
C ASP A 39 10.72 4.08 8.62
N SER A 40 11.59 4.49 7.70
CA SER A 40 12.81 3.75 7.42
C SER A 40 13.93 4.08 8.41
N THR A 41 15.04 3.37 8.31
CA THR A 41 16.29 3.78 8.98
C THR A 41 17.19 4.61 8.05
N ILE A 42 16.69 5.03 6.87
CA ILE A 42 17.43 5.84 5.91
C ILE A 42 17.38 7.30 6.35
N PRO A 43 18.51 7.91 6.73
CA PRO A 43 18.53 9.29 7.19
C PRO A 43 18.19 10.26 6.07
N GLU A 44 17.31 11.23 6.37
CA GLU A 44 17.06 12.37 5.49
C GLU A 44 18.07 13.49 5.78
N PRO A 45 18.96 13.84 4.83
CA PRO A 45 19.92 14.92 5.02
C PRO A 45 19.22 16.28 5.15
N ALA A 46 19.76 17.18 5.97
CA ALA A 46 19.14 18.47 6.28
C ALA A 46 18.82 19.35 5.05
N ALA A 47 19.57 19.18 3.96
CA ALA A 47 19.31 19.83 2.68
C ALA A 47 19.01 18.78 1.60
N SER A 48 18.06 17.88 1.83
CA SER A 48 17.74 16.77 0.92
C SER A 48 17.44 17.19 -0.53
N TRP A 49 16.98 18.42 -0.75
CA TRP A 49 16.77 19.05 -2.05
C TRP A 49 18.07 19.46 -2.78
N GLN A 50 19.22 19.56 -2.10
CA GLN A 50 20.52 19.91 -2.69
C GLN A 50 21.28 18.67 -3.18
N ALA A 51 21.69 18.66 -4.45
CA ALA A 51 22.33 17.51 -5.09
C ALA A 51 23.81 17.30 -4.72
N HIS A 52 24.40 18.19 -3.92
CA HIS A 52 25.80 18.14 -3.51
C HIS A 52 25.94 18.51 -2.03
N CYS A 53 27.12 18.22 -1.49
CA CYS A 53 27.54 18.62 -0.15
C CYS A 53 29.05 18.90 -0.19
N TYR A 54 29.44 20.18 -0.05
CA TYR A 54 30.86 20.56 -0.02
C TYR A 54 31.51 20.18 1.32
N PRO A 55 32.85 20.15 1.40
CA PRO A 55 33.54 20.00 2.68
C PRO A 55 33.03 21.04 3.69
N HIS A 56 32.84 20.63 4.95
CA HIS A 56 32.36 21.49 6.04
C HIS A 56 30.91 21.99 5.91
N GLU A 57 30.09 21.37 5.05
CA GLU A 57 28.64 21.61 4.98
C GLU A 57 27.85 20.40 5.46
N HIS A 58 26.67 20.63 6.04
CA HIS A 58 25.67 19.59 6.36
C HIS A 58 26.28 18.34 7.01
N GLU A 59 26.05 17.17 6.43
CA GLU A 59 26.56 15.90 6.94
C GLU A 59 28.10 15.87 7.00
N ARG A 60 28.80 16.62 6.14
CA ARG A 60 30.27 16.75 6.14
C ARG A 60 30.79 17.77 7.15
N ALA A 61 29.90 18.55 7.76
CA ALA A 61 30.17 19.37 8.94
C ALA A 61 29.80 18.65 10.25
N GLY A 62 29.27 17.43 10.17
CA GLY A 62 28.71 16.73 11.34
C GLY A 62 27.30 17.17 11.73
N ILE A 63 26.59 17.90 10.87
CA ILE A 63 25.18 18.25 11.11
C ILE A 63 24.35 16.97 11.00
N ALA A 64 23.49 16.75 12.00
CA ALA A 64 22.63 15.58 12.05
C ALA A 64 21.56 15.60 10.94
N PRO A 65 21.08 14.42 10.51
CA PRO A 65 19.89 14.30 9.66
C PRO A 65 18.68 15.01 10.29
N ILE A 66 17.77 15.52 9.46
CA ILE A 66 16.52 16.16 9.93
C ILE A 66 15.44 15.14 10.31
N GLY A 67 15.64 13.89 9.91
CA GLY A 67 14.72 12.80 10.17
C GLY A 67 15.11 11.55 9.39
N VAL A 68 14.11 10.74 9.07
CA VAL A 68 14.25 9.55 8.24
C VAL A 68 13.24 9.59 7.11
N TYR A 69 13.59 8.97 5.98
CA TYR A 69 12.64 8.84 4.88
C TYR A 69 11.53 7.84 5.22
N GLN A 70 10.34 8.08 4.68
CA GLN A 70 9.25 7.10 4.70
C GLN A 70 9.31 6.26 3.42
N LEU A 71 9.28 4.94 3.58
CA LEU A 71 9.17 4.01 2.46
C LEU A 71 7.76 3.43 2.42
N ALA A 72 7.30 3.12 1.21
CA ALA A 72 5.96 2.63 1.05
C ALA A 72 5.76 1.73 -0.15
N THR A 73 4.64 1.01 -0.15
CA THR A 73 4.16 0.25 -1.29
C THR A 73 3.23 1.12 -2.15
N PRO A 74 2.96 0.76 -3.42
CA PRO A 74 1.83 1.34 -4.14
C PRO A 74 0.49 0.93 -3.52
N THR A 75 -0.57 1.64 -3.91
CA THR A 75 -1.95 1.18 -3.69
C THR A 75 -2.26 -0.01 -4.61
N HIS A 76 -3.25 -0.84 -4.25
CA HIS A 76 -3.70 -1.95 -5.09
C HIS A 76 -4.17 -1.48 -6.49
N ALA A 77 -4.71 -0.26 -6.60
CA ALA A 77 -5.14 0.35 -7.85
C ALA A 77 -3.96 0.77 -8.74
N ALA A 78 -2.92 1.38 -8.17
CA ALA A 78 -1.74 1.82 -8.93
C ALA A 78 -0.85 0.65 -9.35
N GLY A 79 -0.65 -0.33 -8.46
CA GLY A 79 0.14 -1.54 -8.71
C GLY A 79 1.67 -1.35 -8.78
N THR A 80 2.15 -0.13 -9.03
CA THR A 80 3.57 0.22 -9.08
C THR A 80 3.82 1.57 -8.42
N LEU A 81 4.93 1.70 -7.69
CA LEU A 81 5.45 2.94 -7.12
C LEU A 81 6.91 3.10 -7.53
N ARG A 82 7.27 4.29 -8.02
CA ARG A 82 8.65 4.70 -8.30
C ARG A 82 9.01 5.92 -7.46
N GLN A 83 10.15 5.90 -6.81
CA GLN A 83 10.65 7.04 -6.02
C GLN A 83 12.16 7.20 -6.16
N SER A 84 12.60 8.44 -5.93
CA SER A 84 14.01 8.79 -5.78
C SER A 84 14.23 9.56 -4.49
N LEU A 85 15.26 9.19 -3.74
CA LEU A 85 15.65 9.77 -2.46
C LEU A 85 17.13 10.16 -2.52
N ARG A 86 17.48 11.26 -1.85
CA ARG A 86 18.88 11.69 -1.77
C ARG A 86 19.49 11.25 -0.46
N LEU A 87 20.58 10.47 -0.57
CA LEU A 87 21.28 9.95 0.59
C LEU A 87 22.32 10.96 1.09
N PRO A 88 22.68 10.96 2.38
CA PRO A 88 23.79 11.76 2.87
C PRO A 88 25.09 11.33 2.21
N TRP A 89 25.96 12.30 1.94
CA TRP A 89 27.30 12.03 1.48
C TRP A 89 28.09 11.27 2.55
N ARG A 90 28.75 10.17 2.16
CA ARG A 90 29.66 9.39 3.00
C ARG A 90 30.95 9.12 2.26
N GLN A 91 32.04 8.98 3.02
CA GLN A 91 33.36 8.73 2.43
C GLN A 91 33.51 7.29 1.92
N ASP A 92 32.89 6.34 2.61
CA ASP A 92 32.92 4.90 2.30
C ASP A 92 31.86 4.46 1.28
N ASN A 93 30.89 5.33 0.98
CA ASN A 93 29.70 5.04 0.16
C ASN A 93 28.91 3.81 0.63
N ALA A 94 28.98 3.48 1.92
CA ALA A 94 28.23 2.35 2.48
C ALA A 94 26.86 2.81 2.98
N TYR A 95 25.80 2.11 2.55
CA TYR A 95 24.41 2.41 2.90
C TYR A 95 23.63 1.14 3.30
N PRO A 96 24.09 0.38 4.33
CA PRO A 96 23.43 -0.86 4.75
C PRO A 96 21.97 -0.65 5.19
N GLU A 97 21.65 0.54 5.70
CA GLU A 97 20.31 0.90 6.14
C GLU A 97 19.27 0.85 5.02
N VAL A 98 19.68 0.98 3.75
CA VAL A 98 18.78 0.95 2.59
C VAL A 98 18.18 -0.43 2.41
N GLU A 99 19.02 -1.47 2.35
CA GLU A 99 18.54 -2.84 2.21
C GLU A 99 17.77 -3.29 3.46
N GLN A 100 18.23 -2.91 4.65
CA GLN A 100 17.52 -3.19 5.90
C GLN A 100 16.11 -2.61 5.88
N SER A 101 15.96 -1.34 5.48
CA SER A 101 14.66 -0.68 5.41
C SER A 101 13.72 -1.33 4.39
N PHE A 102 14.24 -1.78 3.24
CA PHE A 102 13.41 -2.52 2.28
C PHE A 102 12.99 -3.90 2.80
N ARG A 103 13.84 -4.58 3.58
CA ARG A 103 13.45 -5.84 4.26
C ARG A 103 12.35 -5.60 5.28
N GLU A 104 12.38 -4.50 6.01
CA GLU A 104 11.34 -4.10 6.96
C GLU A 104 10.03 -3.77 6.24
N LEU A 105 10.08 -3.00 5.14
CA LEU A 105 8.90 -2.72 4.32
C LEU A 105 8.28 -4.02 3.79
N ARG A 106 9.12 -4.95 3.32
CA ARG A 106 8.65 -6.27 2.87
C ARG A 106 7.98 -7.05 3.98
N ARG A 107 8.57 -7.12 5.18
CA ARG A 107 7.96 -7.79 6.33
C ARG A 107 6.61 -7.18 6.71
N ALA A 108 6.52 -5.86 6.76
CA ALA A 108 5.27 -5.15 7.04
C ALA A 108 4.20 -5.46 5.99
N PHE A 109 4.59 -5.51 4.71
CA PHE A 109 3.71 -5.88 3.61
C PHE A 109 3.26 -7.35 3.69
N GLU A 110 4.16 -8.29 3.95
CA GLU A 110 3.85 -9.71 4.11
C GLU A 110 2.86 -9.95 5.27
N ALA A 111 3.01 -9.21 6.38
CA ALA A 111 2.07 -9.26 7.49
C ALA A 111 0.66 -8.77 7.09
N ALA A 112 0.59 -7.66 6.35
CA ALA A 112 -0.69 -7.14 5.84
C ALA A 112 -1.33 -8.13 4.85
N LEU A 113 -0.53 -8.73 3.96
CA LEU A 113 -0.98 -9.75 3.01
C LEU A 113 -1.53 -10.98 3.73
N ALA A 114 -0.83 -11.48 4.75
CA ALA A 114 -1.30 -12.61 5.55
C ALA A 114 -2.62 -12.30 6.27
N ALA A 115 -2.76 -11.10 6.83
CA ALA A 115 -4.01 -10.67 7.47
C ALA A 115 -5.18 -10.59 6.47
N ALA A 116 -4.96 -10.00 5.30
CA ALA A 116 -5.97 -9.94 4.24
C ALA A 116 -6.36 -11.33 3.73
N HIS A 117 -5.38 -12.22 3.58
CA HIS A 117 -5.63 -13.60 3.16
C HIS A 117 -6.42 -14.42 4.19
N GLY A 118 -6.29 -14.11 5.49
CA GLY A 118 -7.08 -14.73 6.55
C GLY A 118 -8.58 -14.40 6.49
N SER A 119 -8.97 -13.32 5.80
CA SER A 119 -10.37 -12.93 5.62
C SER A 119 -11.05 -13.83 4.59
N GLN A 120 -11.78 -14.84 5.06
CA GLN A 120 -12.45 -15.81 4.19
C GLN A 120 -13.58 -15.18 3.37
N PRO A 121 -13.76 -15.59 2.09
CA PRO A 121 -14.89 -15.15 1.29
C PRO A 121 -16.21 -15.70 1.85
N MET A 122 -17.31 -14.99 1.62
CA MET A 122 -18.67 -15.43 1.96
C MET A 122 -19.62 -15.22 0.79
N ASP A 123 -20.48 -16.21 0.50
CA ASP A 123 -21.63 -16.11 -0.41
C ASP A 123 -22.86 -16.63 0.34
N VAL A 124 -23.65 -15.72 0.91
CA VAL A 124 -24.87 -16.05 1.65
C VAL A 124 -26.07 -15.63 0.82
N ARG A 125 -26.95 -16.58 0.53
CA ARG A 125 -28.20 -16.35 -0.20
C ARG A 125 -29.37 -16.65 0.72
N GLY A 126 -30.35 -15.76 0.71
CA GLY A 126 -31.57 -15.91 1.49
C GLY A 126 -32.79 -15.55 0.65
N GLU A 127 -33.88 -16.27 0.88
CA GLU A 127 -35.18 -15.97 0.32
C GLU A 127 -36.21 -15.96 1.45
N LEU A 128 -37.01 -14.90 1.52
CA LEU A 128 -38.12 -14.80 2.46
C LEU A 128 -39.41 -14.65 1.64
N ALA A 129 -40.26 -15.66 1.74
CA ALA A 129 -41.60 -15.62 1.17
C ALA A 129 -42.62 -15.29 2.27
N LEU A 130 -43.79 -14.80 1.86
CA LEU A 130 -44.93 -14.70 2.78
C LEU A 130 -45.16 -16.07 3.44
N SER A 131 -45.41 -16.04 4.73
CA SER A 131 -45.75 -17.25 5.47
C SER A 131 -46.96 -17.91 4.83
N ALA A 132 -46.98 -19.24 4.86
CA ALA A 132 -48.13 -19.99 4.36
C ALA A 132 -49.43 -19.56 5.06
N SER A 133 -49.35 -19.21 6.36
CA SER A 133 -50.50 -18.73 7.14
C SER A 133 -51.12 -17.46 6.54
N LEU A 134 -50.31 -16.46 6.24
CA LEU A 134 -50.81 -15.21 5.68
C LEU A 134 -51.31 -15.40 4.25
N LYS A 135 -50.63 -16.23 3.45
CA LYS A 135 -51.11 -16.59 2.10
C LYS A 135 -52.51 -17.23 2.15
N CYS A 136 -52.75 -18.12 3.11
CA CYS A 136 -54.06 -18.74 3.30
C CYS A 136 -55.12 -17.72 3.76
N GLU A 137 -54.77 -16.80 4.65
CA GLU A 137 -55.71 -15.77 5.14
C GLU A 137 -56.14 -14.80 4.03
N MET A 138 -55.21 -14.44 3.13
CA MET A 138 -55.47 -13.47 2.05
C MET A 138 -56.08 -14.09 0.79
N ALA A 139 -55.92 -15.40 0.58
CA ALA A 139 -56.37 -16.08 -0.64
C ALA A 139 -57.86 -15.89 -1.01
N PRO A 140 -58.82 -15.95 -0.05
CA PRO A 140 -60.24 -15.79 -0.38
C PRO A 140 -60.57 -14.39 -0.92
N ALA A 141 -60.03 -13.35 -0.28
CA ALA A 141 -60.26 -11.95 -0.68
C ALA A 141 -59.69 -11.68 -2.08
N MET A 142 -58.47 -12.16 -2.36
CA MET A 142 -57.85 -12.03 -3.68
C MET A 142 -58.62 -12.76 -4.78
N MET A 143 -59.24 -13.90 -4.46
CA MET A 143 -60.01 -14.67 -5.44
C MET A 143 -61.37 -14.04 -5.74
N ALA A 144 -62.05 -13.50 -4.72
CA ALA A 144 -63.30 -12.75 -4.90
C ALA A 144 -63.10 -11.54 -5.82
N GLU A 145 -62.02 -10.78 -5.64
CA GLU A 145 -61.71 -9.62 -6.47
C GLU A 145 -61.43 -9.99 -7.94
N ARG A 146 -60.79 -11.14 -8.19
CA ARG A 146 -60.58 -11.67 -9.55
C ARG A 146 -61.89 -12.06 -10.22
N LEU A 147 -62.77 -12.77 -9.53
CA LEU A 147 -64.06 -13.21 -10.08
C LEU A 147 -64.94 -12.02 -10.47
N LEU A 148 -65.03 -11.01 -9.60
CA LEU A 148 -65.80 -9.79 -9.87
C LEU A 148 -65.30 -9.00 -11.09
N ARG A 149 -64.01 -9.10 -11.42
CA ARG A 149 -63.41 -8.42 -12.56
C ARG A 149 -63.68 -9.13 -13.90
N ILE A 150 -63.83 -10.46 -13.87
CA ILE A 150 -64.14 -11.28 -15.06
C ILE A 150 -65.63 -11.23 -15.39
N ALA A 151 -66.48 -11.06 -14.39
CA ALA A 151 -67.92 -10.91 -14.55
C ALA A 151 -68.36 -9.53 -15.11
N ARG A 152 -67.40 -8.69 -15.51
CA ARG A 152 -67.59 -7.32 -15.99
C ARG A 152 -67.14 -7.21 -17.43
#